data_AF-A0A4Q8K6L6-F1
#
_entry.id   AF-A0A4Q8K6L6-F1
#
_cell.length_a   1.000
_cell.length_b   1.000
_cell.length_c   1.000
_cell.angle_alpha   90.00
_cell.angle_beta   90.00
_cell.angle_gamma   90.00
#
_symmetry.space_group_name_H-M   'P 1'
#
loop_
_entity.id
_entity.type
_entity.pdbx_description
1 polymer ?
#
loop_
_entity_poly.entity_id
_entity_poly.type
_entity_poly.pdbx_seq_one_letter_code
_entity_poly.pdbx_strand_id
1 'polypeptide(L)'
;MVTLWLLLGALSLSILNNEADACSCMYSHPQEHYCSADFVAVVRVKSHGKGDGTTTAYHIKIKKEFKMSEKARHALSQGLVWTSAHDSTCGVTLKPTRYLITGRILGEKAWVSLCHFVQEWPKLSSKQKKGFRKLYQQGCHCKVRMTGYVRWFGHHHQHRGRYCPWETVWQGEHDCQGLHSFCVPSPHHPDQCMWVPSSPYRHCMKERQLEKEKEREREP
;
A
#
# COMPACT_ATOMS: atom_id res chain seq x y z
N MET A 1 -7.17 55.78 2.83
CA MET A 1 -6.55 55.09 3.99
C MET A 1 -7.43 53.95 4.51
N VAL A 2 -8.72 54.17 4.82
CA VAL A 2 -9.64 53.13 5.35
C VAL A 2 -9.77 51.88 4.45
N THR A 3 -9.84 52.06 3.13
CA THR A 3 -9.96 50.95 2.16
C THR A 3 -8.73 50.05 2.10
N LEU A 4 -7.53 50.61 2.32
CA LEU A 4 -6.27 49.84 2.37
C LEU A 4 -6.22 48.96 3.63
N TRP A 5 -6.71 49.46 4.77
CA TRP A 5 -6.82 48.69 6.01
C TRP A 5 -7.89 47.59 5.93
N LEU A 6 -8.99 47.82 5.22
CA LEU A 6 -10.00 46.79 4.97
C LEU A 6 -9.47 45.67 4.06
N LEU A 7 -8.70 46.02 3.02
CA LEU A 7 -8.07 45.05 2.13
C LEU A 7 -6.95 44.25 2.84
N LEU A 8 -6.12 44.91 3.66
CA LEU A 8 -5.11 44.24 4.48
C LEU A 8 -5.75 43.35 5.56
N GLY A 9 -6.86 43.78 6.16
CA GLY A 9 -7.65 42.98 7.11
C GLY A 9 -8.22 41.73 6.46
N ALA A 10 -8.85 41.86 5.28
CA ALA A 10 -9.37 40.72 4.53
C ALA A 10 -8.26 39.75 4.08
N LEU A 11 -7.11 40.27 3.64
CA LEU A 11 -5.96 39.45 3.26
C LEU A 11 -5.38 38.70 4.48
N SER A 12 -5.31 39.34 5.65
CA SER A 12 -4.83 38.69 6.89
C SER A 12 -5.76 37.58 7.39
N LEU A 13 -7.08 37.73 7.25
CA LEU A 13 -8.07 36.68 7.56
C LEU A 13 -8.00 35.49 6.59
N SER A 14 -7.53 35.72 5.36
CA SER A 14 -7.39 34.67 4.34
C SER A 14 -6.16 33.79 4.56
N ILE A 15 -5.14 34.30 5.25
CA ILE A 15 -3.87 33.59 5.52
C ILE A 15 -3.97 32.66 6.74
N LEU A 16 -4.97 32.85 7.61
CA LEU A 16 -5.17 32.03 8.82
C LEU A 16 -5.89 30.69 8.58
N ASN A 17 -6.28 30.37 7.34
CA ASN A 17 -7.09 29.19 7.01
C ASN A 17 -6.34 28.15 6.15
N ASN A 18 -5.04 27.94 6.37
CA ASN A 18 -4.24 27.04 5.53
C ASN A 18 -3.59 25.87 6.28
N GLU A 19 -4.37 25.19 7.13
CA GLU A 19 -4.10 23.80 7.50
C GLU A 19 -4.90 22.90 6.54
N ALA A 20 -4.46 22.81 5.29
CA ALA A 20 -4.95 21.78 4.38
C ALA A 20 -4.33 20.45 4.79
N ASP A 21 -4.88 19.83 5.84
CA ASP A 21 -4.44 18.52 6.30
C ASP A 21 -4.88 17.49 5.24
N ALA A 22 -3.93 17.04 4.43
CA ALA A 22 -4.19 16.12 3.32
C ALA A 22 -3.33 14.87 3.48
N CYS A 23 -3.97 13.71 3.56
CA CYS A 23 -3.26 12.44 3.62
C CYS A 23 -2.62 12.14 2.26
N SER A 24 -1.31 11.98 2.24
CA SER A 24 -0.56 11.50 1.09
C SER A 24 0.21 10.23 1.44
N CYS A 25 0.12 9.23 0.57
CA CYS A 25 0.74 7.92 0.76
C CYS A 25 1.61 7.56 -0.45
N MET A 26 2.76 6.96 -0.18
CA MET A 26 3.55 6.33 -1.24
C MET A 26 2.83 5.08 -1.73
N TYR A 27 2.36 5.08 -2.98
CA TYR A 27 1.77 3.88 -3.58
C TYR A 27 2.80 2.75 -3.60
N SER A 28 2.46 1.60 -3.04
CA SER A 28 3.43 0.55 -2.76
C SER A 28 2.91 -0.81 -3.21
N HIS A 29 3.83 -1.67 -3.66
CA HIS A 29 3.47 -3.02 -4.10
C HIS A 29 2.99 -3.84 -2.88
N PRO A 30 2.03 -4.78 -3.03
CA PRO A 30 1.53 -5.60 -1.92
C PRO A 30 2.63 -6.32 -1.11
N GLN A 31 3.72 -6.70 -1.78
CA GLN A 31 4.92 -7.25 -1.13
C GLN A 31 5.60 -6.25 -0.16
N GLU A 32 5.74 -4.98 -0.54
CA GLU A 32 6.36 -3.97 0.34
C GLU A 32 5.51 -3.72 1.59
N HIS A 33 4.19 -3.73 1.44
CA HIS A 33 3.28 -3.68 2.59
C HIS A 33 3.44 -4.91 3.50
N TYR A 34 3.59 -6.12 2.95
CA TYR A 34 3.89 -7.30 3.76
C TYR A 34 5.23 -7.17 4.50
N CYS A 35 6.27 -6.74 3.79
CA CYS A 35 7.63 -6.71 4.32
C CYS A 35 7.80 -5.65 5.42
N SER A 36 7.16 -4.49 5.28
CA SER A 36 7.30 -3.36 6.21
C SER A 36 6.26 -3.33 7.35
N ALA A 37 5.31 -4.25 7.37
CA ALA A 37 4.28 -4.32 8.40
C ALA A 37 4.73 -5.11 9.64
N ASP A 38 4.24 -4.72 10.82
CA ASP A 38 4.40 -5.48 12.07
C ASP A 38 3.41 -6.65 12.14
N PHE A 39 2.24 -6.49 11.53
CA PHE A 39 1.25 -7.54 11.38
C PHE A 39 0.62 -7.58 10.00
N VAL A 40 0.27 -8.79 9.57
CA VAL A 40 -0.48 -9.09 8.37
C VAL A 40 -1.49 -10.17 8.72
N ALA A 41 -2.78 -9.84 8.63
CA ALA A 41 -3.84 -10.74 9.04
C ALA A 41 -5.09 -10.60 8.17
N VAL A 42 -5.84 -11.70 8.05
CA VAL A 42 -7.23 -11.64 7.63
C VAL A 42 -8.08 -11.45 8.87
N VAL A 43 -8.84 -10.36 8.91
CA VAL A 43 -9.71 -10.00 10.04
C VAL A 43 -11.16 -9.90 9.59
N ARG A 44 -12.08 -10.17 10.51
CA ARG A 44 -13.51 -9.85 10.36
C ARG A 44 -13.81 -8.65 11.25
N VAL A 45 -14.14 -7.52 10.64
CA VAL A 45 -14.61 -6.32 11.36
C VAL A 45 -16.01 -6.60 11.89
N LYS A 46 -16.27 -6.26 13.14
CA LYS A 46 -17.54 -6.53 13.83
C LYS A 46 -18.37 -5.28 13.97
N SER A 47 -17.83 -4.29 14.67
CA SER A 47 -18.48 -3.03 14.99
C SER A 47 -17.44 -1.95 15.24
N HIS A 48 -17.90 -0.71 15.35
CA HIS A 48 -17.09 0.38 15.90
C HIS A 48 -16.76 0.09 17.37
N GLY A 49 -15.54 0.43 17.76
CA GLY A 49 -15.12 0.55 19.15
C GLY A 49 -15.17 2.01 19.62
N LYS A 50 -14.83 2.25 20.88
CA LYS A 50 -14.75 3.61 21.45
C LYS A 50 -13.43 4.28 21.05
N GLY A 51 -13.52 5.39 20.32
CA GLY A 51 -12.42 6.28 19.99
C GLY A 51 -12.28 7.45 20.99
N ASP A 52 -11.31 8.33 20.75
CA ASP A 52 -11.02 9.52 21.56
C ASP A 52 -11.29 10.85 20.82
N GLY A 53 -12.06 10.80 19.73
CA GLY A 53 -12.38 11.94 18.87
C GLY A 53 -11.34 12.17 17.76
N THR A 54 -10.07 11.87 18.02
CA THR A 54 -8.99 11.94 17.00
C THR A 54 -8.73 10.59 16.34
N THR A 55 -9.03 9.51 17.07
CA THR A 55 -8.84 8.14 16.63
C THR A 55 -10.16 7.37 16.66
N THR A 56 -10.30 6.44 15.72
CA THR A 56 -11.40 5.49 15.64
C THR A 56 -10.87 4.09 15.89
N ALA A 57 -11.60 3.32 16.70
CA ALA A 57 -11.33 1.91 16.94
C ALA A 57 -12.37 1.02 16.23
N TYR A 58 -11.96 -0.19 15.88
CA TYR A 58 -12.85 -1.23 15.36
C TYR A 58 -12.64 -2.53 16.12
N HIS A 59 -13.74 -3.14 16.59
CA HIS A 59 -13.72 -4.49 17.10
C HIS A 59 -13.55 -5.47 15.94
N ILE A 60 -12.56 -6.35 16.06
CA ILE A 60 -12.23 -7.34 15.05
C ILE A 60 -12.13 -8.74 15.63
N LYS A 61 -12.30 -9.73 14.76
CA LYS A 61 -11.88 -11.11 15.01
C LYS A 61 -10.82 -11.50 14.01
N ILE A 62 -9.62 -11.84 14.47
CA ILE A 62 -8.57 -12.42 13.63
C ILE A 62 -9.08 -13.77 13.11
N LYS A 63 -9.01 -13.95 11.80
CA LYS A 63 -9.39 -15.19 11.11
C LYS A 63 -8.18 -15.97 10.63
N LYS A 64 -7.15 -15.27 10.15
CA LYS A 64 -5.87 -15.84 9.76
C LYS A 64 -4.74 -14.88 10.09
N GLU A 65 -3.65 -15.41 10.57
CA GLU A 65 -2.39 -14.70 10.83
C GLU A 65 -1.38 -15.11 9.75
N PHE A 66 -0.76 -14.13 9.09
CA PHE A 66 0.28 -14.37 8.07
C PHE A 66 1.64 -13.76 8.44
N LYS A 67 1.63 -12.74 9.30
CA LYS A 67 2.80 -12.16 9.95
C LYS A 67 2.32 -11.50 11.24
N MET A 68 3.04 -11.71 12.34
CA MET A 68 2.69 -11.14 13.64
C MET A 68 3.95 -11.05 14.49
N SER A 69 4.40 -9.83 14.78
CA SER A 69 5.41 -9.63 15.81
C SER A 69 4.81 -9.87 17.20
N GLU A 70 5.65 -10.12 18.20
CA GLU A 70 5.17 -10.31 19.58
C GLU A 70 4.44 -9.07 20.10
N LYS A 71 4.98 -7.89 19.81
CA LYS A 71 4.33 -6.61 20.11
C LYS A 71 2.96 -6.49 19.45
N ALA A 72 2.82 -6.96 18.21
CA ALA A 72 1.55 -6.93 17.51
C ALA A 72 0.55 -7.96 18.07
N ARG A 73 1.02 -9.14 18.48
CA ARG A 73 0.19 -10.15 19.16
C ARG A 73 -0.40 -9.58 20.45
N HIS A 74 0.41 -8.88 21.25
CA HIS A 74 -0.04 -8.21 22.45
C HIS A 74 -1.05 -7.09 22.13
N ALA A 75 -0.72 -6.18 21.21
CA ALA A 75 -1.58 -5.07 20.82
C ALA A 75 -2.95 -5.52 20.27
N LEU A 76 -3.00 -6.63 19.53
CA LEU A 76 -4.23 -7.18 18.95
C LEU A 76 -5.00 -8.11 19.90
N SER A 77 -4.46 -8.43 21.08
CA SER A 77 -5.08 -9.35 22.06
C SER A 77 -6.47 -8.87 22.51
N GLN A 78 -6.66 -7.55 22.60
CA GLN A 78 -7.93 -6.91 22.94
C GLN A 78 -8.97 -6.96 21.80
N GLY A 79 -8.61 -7.49 20.64
CA GLY A 79 -9.49 -7.57 19.47
C GLY A 79 -9.83 -6.20 18.88
N LEU A 80 -8.91 -5.24 19.01
CA LEU A 80 -9.07 -3.87 18.50
C LEU A 80 -8.00 -3.54 17.46
N VAL A 81 -8.42 -2.78 16.46
CA VAL A 81 -7.54 -2.08 15.52
C VAL A 81 -7.94 -0.62 15.51
N TRP A 82 -6.94 0.24 15.42
CA TRP A 82 -7.05 1.69 15.53
C TRP A 82 -6.68 2.35 14.21
N THR A 83 -7.27 3.50 13.94
CA THR A 83 -6.99 4.35 12.79
C THR A 83 -7.37 5.79 13.11
N SER A 84 -6.92 6.76 12.32
CA SER A 84 -7.34 8.16 12.50
C SER A 84 -8.84 8.31 12.24
N ALA A 85 -9.47 9.31 12.86
CA ALA A 85 -10.91 9.54 12.70
C ALA A 85 -11.31 9.99 11.28
N HIS A 86 -10.41 10.69 10.59
CA HIS A 86 -10.67 11.31 9.29
C HIS A 86 -9.71 10.80 8.21
N ASP A 87 -10.19 10.74 6.97
CA ASP A 87 -9.39 10.39 5.80
C ASP A 87 -8.28 11.41 5.52
N SER A 88 -8.51 12.70 5.80
CA SER A 88 -7.51 13.77 5.79
C SER A 88 -6.28 13.45 6.63
N THR A 89 -6.46 12.73 7.74
CA THR A 89 -5.38 12.27 8.64
C THR A 89 -5.04 10.79 8.43
N CYS A 90 -5.32 10.26 7.24
CA CYS A 90 -5.08 8.87 6.82
C CYS A 90 -5.94 7.80 7.50
N GLY A 91 -7.08 8.18 8.07
CA GLY A 91 -8.06 7.29 8.67
C GLY A 91 -8.74 6.38 7.64
N VAL A 92 -9.10 5.16 8.06
CA VAL A 92 -9.87 4.22 7.21
C VAL A 92 -11.25 3.93 7.78
N THR A 93 -12.28 4.00 6.93
CA THR A 93 -13.63 3.58 7.30
C THR A 93 -13.86 2.12 6.96
N LEU A 94 -13.92 1.26 7.99
CA LEU A 94 -14.07 -0.18 7.82
C LEU A 94 -15.53 -0.65 7.94
N LYS A 95 -16.06 -1.27 6.88
CA LYS A 95 -17.38 -1.92 6.90
C LYS A 95 -17.35 -3.25 7.67
N PRO A 96 -18.47 -3.75 8.23
CA PRO A 96 -18.56 -5.07 8.84
C PRO A 96 -18.41 -6.24 7.84
N THR A 97 -17.21 -6.44 7.28
CA THR A 97 -16.84 -7.54 6.38
C THR A 97 -15.44 -8.10 6.70
N ARG A 98 -14.89 -8.95 5.81
CA ARG A 98 -13.55 -9.55 5.93
C ARG A 98 -12.53 -8.74 5.12
N TYR A 99 -11.42 -8.39 5.75
CA TYR A 99 -10.30 -7.69 5.11
C TYR A 99 -9.01 -8.49 5.27
N LEU A 100 -8.12 -8.39 4.29
CA LEU A 100 -6.70 -8.49 4.57
C LEU A 100 -6.23 -7.09 5.01
N ILE A 101 -5.59 -7.02 6.17
CA ILE A 101 -4.95 -5.80 6.65
C ILE A 101 -3.46 -6.05 6.90
N THR A 102 -2.66 -5.06 6.51
CA THR A 102 -1.30 -4.86 7.01
C THR A 102 -1.31 -3.66 7.94
N GLY A 103 -0.50 -3.65 8.97
CA GLY A 103 -0.39 -2.48 9.84
C GLY A 103 0.87 -2.47 10.68
N ARG A 104 1.00 -1.42 11.49
CA ARG A 104 2.12 -1.18 12.38
C ARG A 104 1.64 -0.98 13.81
N ILE A 105 2.55 -1.13 14.77
CA ILE A 105 2.26 -0.87 16.18
C ILE A 105 2.75 0.52 16.56
N LEU A 106 1.81 1.42 16.84
CA LEU A 106 2.08 2.77 17.33
C LEU A 106 1.80 2.80 18.84
N GLY A 107 2.84 3.02 19.65
CA GLY A 107 2.75 2.80 21.10
C GLY A 107 2.39 1.34 21.40
N GLU A 108 1.20 1.12 21.95
CA GLU A 108 0.61 -0.21 22.24
C GLU A 108 -0.58 -0.54 21.33
N LYS A 109 -0.92 0.33 20.38
CA LYS A 109 -2.10 0.20 19.53
C LYS A 109 -1.73 -0.44 18.20
N ALA A 110 -2.51 -1.45 17.78
CA ALA A 110 -2.43 -1.98 16.43
C ALA A 110 -3.09 -1.01 15.44
N TRP A 111 -2.28 -0.37 14.61
CA TRP A 111 -2.68 0.76 13.77
C TRP A 111 -2.77 0.38 12.29
N VAL A 112 -3.83 0.85 11.63
CA VAL A 112 -4.02 0.80 10.18
C VAL A 112 -4.37 2.19 9.64
N SER A 113 -4.06 2.45 8.38
CA SER A 113 -4.30 3.74 7.73
C SER A 113 -4.47 3.56 6.22
N LEU A 114 -4.82 4.63 5.52
CA LEU A 114 -4.92 4.65 4.05
C LEU A 114 -3.62 4.25 3.35
N CYS A 115 -2.46 4.44 4.01
CA CYS A 115 -1.16 4.09 3.45
C CYS A 115 -0.78 2.62 3.61
N HIS A 116 -1.61 1.83 4.31
CA HIS A 116 -1.41 0.40 4.48
C HIS A 116 -2.25 -0.39 3.47
N PHE A 117 -1.91 -1.67 3.27
CA PHE A 117 -2.73 -2.56 2.47
C PHE A 117 -3.96 -3.00 3.28
N VAL A 118 -5.09 -2.32 3.04
CA VAL A 118 -6.39 -2.58 3.67
C VAL A 118 -7.40 -2.88 2.57
N GLN A 119 -7.62 -4.17 2.29
CA GLN A 119 -8.46 -4.58 1.16
C GLN A 119 -9.42 -5.71 1.55
N GLU A 120 -10.65 -5.64 1.07
CA GLU A 120 -11.62 -6.71 1.29
C GLU A 120 -11.11 -8.06 0.74
N TRP A 121 -11.16 -9.09 1.57
CA TRP A 121 -10.59 -10.41 1.26
C TRP A 121 -11.03 -11.01 -0.08
N PRO A 122 -12.30 -10.89 -0.52
CA PRO A 122 -12.74 -11.40 -1.82
C PRO A 122 -12.05 -10.71 -3.01
N LYS A 123 -11.78 -9.40 -2.91
CA LYS A 123 -11.23 -8.56 -3.99
C LYS A 123 -9.76 -8.85 -4.32
N LEU A 124 -9.02 -9.54 -3.44
CA LEU A 124 -7.63 -9.89 -3.73
C LEU A 124 -7.56 -10.95 -4.83
N SER A 125 -6.58 -10.78 -5.72
CA SER A 125 -6.26 -11.77 -6.74
C SER A 125 -5.81 -13.09 -6.08
N SER A 126 -5.96 -14.20 -6.81
CA SER A 126 -5.47 -15.51 -6.36
C SER A 126 -3.96 -15.50 -6.07
N LYS A 127 -3.18 -14.68 -6.80
CA LYS A 127 -1.74 -14.55 -6.57
C LYS A 127 -1.45 -13.71 -5.33
N GLN A 128 -2.15 -12.60 -5.12
CA GLN A 128 -2.02 -11.78 -3.90
C GLN A 128 -2.34 -12.59 -2.65
N LYS A 129 -3.43 -13.37 -2.66
CA LYS A 129 -3.79 -14.29 -1.55
C LYS A 129 -2.67 -15.29 -1.25
N LYS A 130 -2.01 -15.85 -2.27
CA LYS A 130 -0.83 -16.73 -2.10
C LYS A 130 0.40 -15.95 -1.63
N GLY A 131 0.58 -14.74 -2.16
CA GLY A 131 1.59 -13.74 -1.79
C GLY A 131 1.65 -13.53 -0.29
N PHE A 132 0.58 -12.96 0.26
CA PHE A 132 0.45 -12.68 1.68
C PHE A 132 0.54 -13.92 2.56
N ARG A 133 0.01 -15.07 2.11
CA ARG A 133 0.04 -16.30 2.90
C ARG A 133 1.43 -16.86 3.14
N LYS A 134 2.33 -16.80 2.15
CA LYS A 134 3.63 -17.50 2.24
C LYS A 134 4.75 -17.01 1.33
N LEU A 135 4.44 -16.28 0.25
CA LEU A 135 5.42 -16.01 -0.80
C LEU A 135 6.15 -14.68 -0.61
N TYR A 136 5.46 -13.63 -0.14
CA TYR A 136 6.06 -12.30 -0.04
C TYR A 136 7.23 -12.24 0.95
N GLN A 137 7.24 -13.09 1.99
CA GLN A 137 8.35 -13.17 2.95
C GLN A 137 9.68 -13.48 2.26
N GLN A 138 9.68 -14.37 1.28
CA GLN A 138 10.87 -14.78 0.52
C GLN A 138 11.45 -13.63 -0.31
N GLY A 139 10.59 -12.66 -0.65
CA GLY A 139 10.95 -11.50 -1.45
C GLY A 139 11.40 -10.28 -0.64
N CYS A 140 11.38 -10.29 0.69
CA CYS A 140 11.60 -9.07 1.48
C CYS A 140 13.02 -8.48 1.38
N HIS A 141 14.00 -9.27 0.92
CA HIS A 141 15.34 -8.77 0.58
C HIS A 141 15.38 -8.00 -0.75
N CYS A 142 14.36 -8.17 -1.59
CA CYS A 142 14.22 -7.48 -2.86
C CYS A 142 13.26 -6.31 -2.73
N LYS A 143 13.64 -5.16 -3.29
CA LYS A 143 12.79 -3.99 -3.35
C LYS A 143 11.94 -3.98 -4.63
N VAL A 144 10.71 -3.52 -4.52
CA VAL A 144 9.91 -3.15 -5.69
C VAL A 144 10.01 -1.64 -5.88
N ARG A 145 10.38 -1.21 -7.08
CA ARG A 145 10.61 0.21 -7.40
C ARG A 145 9.81 0.60 -8.63
N MET A 146 9.08 1.70 -8.55
CA MET A 146 8.37 2.25 -9.69
C MET A 146 9.35 2.61 -10.80
N THR A 147 9.01 2.28 -12.05
CA THR A 147 9.90 2.52 -13.18
C THR A 147 10.24 4.00 -13.37
N GLY A 148 9.29 4.91 -13.13
CA GLY A 148 9.53 6.36 -13.17
C GLY A 148 10.60 6.82 -12.15
N TYR A 149 10.57 6.27 -10.94
CA TYR A 149 11.58 6.51 -9.91
C TYR A 149 12.96 5.99 -10.35
N VAL A 150 13.00 4.78 -10.93
CA VAL A 150 14.25 4.20 -11.45
C VAL A 150 14.83 5.06 -12.58
N ARG A 151 14.01 5.58 -13.50
CA ARG A 151 14.49 6.42 -14.61
C ARG A 151 15.04 7.77 -14.12
N TRP A 152 14.39 8.39 -13.15
CA TRP A 152 14.83 9.69 -12.60
C TRP A 152 16.11 9.59 -11.76
N PHE A 153 16.19 8.61 -10.86
CA PHE A 153 17.33 8.48 -9.94
C PHE A 153 18.42 7.51 -10.43
N GLY A 154 18.14 6.74 -11.48
CA GLY A 154 19.06 5.73 -12.05
C GLY A 154 20.12 6.28 -13.01
N HIS A 155 20.06 7.56 -13.40
CA HIS A 155 21.13 8.17 -14.21
C HIS A 155 22.46 8.34 -13.43
N HIS A 156 22.41 8.38 -12.10
CA HIS A 156 23.61 8.50 -11.25
C HIS A 156 24.15 7.18 -10.71
N HIS A 157 23.41 6.09 -10.87
CA HIS A 157 23.83 4.79 -10.38
C HIS A 157 23.41 3.68 -11.34
N GLN A 158 24.41 3.07 -11.99
CA GLN A 158 24.30 1.77 -12.64
C GLN A 158 24.00 0.68 -11.59
N HIS A 159 22.81 0.70 -11.00
CA HIS A 159 22.44 -0.27 -9.98
C HIS A 159 22.03 -1.58 -10.65
N ARG A 160 22.99 -2.52 -10.68
CA ARG A 160 22.74 -3.97 -10.56
C ARG A 160 22.08 -4.26 -9.20
N GLY A 161 20.91 -3.67 -8.96
CA GLY A 161 20.33 -3.57 -7.63
C GLY A 161 19.44 -4.75 -7.29
N ARG A 162 19.35 -5.06 -6.00
CA ARG A 162 18.36 -5.97 -5.41
C ARG A 162 16.95 -5.40 -5.47
N TYR A 163 16.47 -5.07 -6.67
CA TYR A 163 15.12 -4.57 -6.90
C TYR A 163 14.49 -5.09 -8.19
N CYS A 164 13.16 -5.09 -8.26
CA CYS A 164 12.40 -5.31 -9.48
C CYS A 164 11.71 -4.02 -9.93
N PRO A 165 11.83 -3.63 -11.21
CA PRO A 165 11.11 -2.47 -11.75
C PRO A 165 9.62 -2.80 -11.90
N TRP A 166 8.76 -1.92 -11.37
CA TRP A 166 7.31 -1.98 -11.46
C TRP A 166 6.84 -1.04 -12.56
N GLU A 167 6.50 -1.64 -13.69
CA GLU A 167 6.11 -1.01 -14.95
C GLU A 167 4.59 -0.86 -15.08
N THR A 168 3.82 -1.73 -14.44
CA THR A 168 2.34 -1.76 -14.53
C THR A 168 1.65 -1.02 -13.37
N VAL A 169 2.41 -0.32 -12.53
CA VAL A 169 1.94 0.33 -11.29
C VAL A 169 0.71 1.22 -11.45
N TRP A 170 0.61 1.96 -12.56
CA TRP A 170 -0.47 2.94 -12.78
C TRP A 170 -1.64 2.39 -13.60
N GLN A 171 -1.70 1.08 -13.82
CA GLN A 171 -2.66 0.44 -14.72
C GLN A 171 -3.91 -0.08 -14.00
N GLY A 172 -4.06 0.19 -12.69
CA GLY A 172 -5.25 -0.18 -11.92
C GLY A 172 -5.55 -1.68 -11.99
N GLU A 173 -6.70 -2.05 -12.57
CA GLU A 173 -7.11 -3.45 -12.75
C GLU A 173 -6.22 -4.24 -13.72
N HIS A 174 -5.42 -3.56 -14.54
CA HIS A 174 -4.45 -4.15 -15.46
C HIS A 174 -3.01 -4.14 -14.89
N ASP A 175 -2.84 -3.95 -13.58
CA ASP A 175 -1.53 -4.02 -12.94
C ASP A 175 -1.00 -5.47 -12.87
N CYS A 176 -0.35 -5.93 -13.96
CA CYS A 176 0.14 -7.30 -14.05
C CYS A 176 1.11 -7.68 -12.92
N GLN A 177 2.01 -6.79 -12.54
CA GLN A 177 3.02 -7.07 -11.52
C GLN A 177 2.40 -7.11 -10.12
N GLY A 178 1.59 -6.12 -9.73
CA GLY A 178 0.93 -6.09 -8.42
C GLY A 178 -0.21 -7.09 -8.25
N LEU A 179 -0.83 -7.55 -9.34
CA LEU A 179 -1.91 -8.54 -9.30
C LEU A 179 -1.42 -9.97 -9.50
N HIS A 180 -0.38 -10.22 -10.29
CA HIS A 180 -0.03 -11.57 -10.75
C HIS A 180 1.42 -12.00 -10.49
N SER A 181 2.27 -11.12 -9.97
CA SER A 181 3.67 -11.42 -9.70
C SER A 181 4.13 -10.98 -8.31
N PHE A 182 5.37 -11.32 -7.99
CA PHE A 182 6.09 -10.89 -6.80
C PHE A 182 7.60 -10.95 -7.08
N CYS A 183 8.38 -10.15 -6.36
CA CYS A 183 9.80 -9.95 -6.61
C CYS A 183 10.63 -10.79 -5.63
N VAL A 184 11.54 -11.61 -6.13
CA VAL A 184 12.40 -12.51 -5.31
C VAL A 184 13.85 -12.49 -5.80
N PRO A 185 14.81 -12.93 -4.96
CA PRO A 185 16.19 -13.12 -5.42
C PRO A 185 16.25 -14.08 -6.61
N SER A 186 17.10 -13.78 -7.58
CA SER A 186 17.31 -14.66 -8.73
C SER A 186 18.03 -15.93 -8.27
N PRO A 187 17.54 -17.13 -8.67
CA PRO A 187 18.21 -18.39 -8.34
C PRO A 187 19.64 -18.49 -8.88
N HIS A 188 19.91 -17.82 -10.01
CA HIS A 188 21.20 -17.87 -10.70
C HIS A 188 22.14 -16.73 -10.30
N HIS A 189 21.58 -15.62 -9.83
CA HIS A 189 22.32 -14.41 -9.48
C HIS A 189 21.79 -13.84 -8.16
N PRO A 190 22.32 -14.27 -7.00
CA PRO A 190 21.79 -13.89 -5.69
C PRO A 190 21.74 -12.38 -5.41
N ASP A 191 22.59 -11.60 -6.08
CA ASP A 191 22.61 -10.13 -5.97
C ASP A 191 21.56 -9.43 -6.86
N GLN A 192 20.82 -10.18 -7.66
CA GLN A 192 19.76 -9.68 -8.52
C GLN A 192 18.40 -10.14 -8.04
N CYS A 193 17.37 -9.35 -8.34
CA CYS A 193 15.98 -9.71 -8.08
C CYS A 193 15.20 -9.82 -9.38
N MET A 194 14.23 -10.73 -9.40
CA MET A 194 13.39 -10.97 -10.57
C MET A 194 11.92 -11.13 -10.20
N TRP A 195 11.06 -10.75 -11.14
CA TRP A 195 9.64 -11.07 -11.06
C TRP A 195 9.42 -12.56 -11.28
N VAL A 196 8.69 -13.20 -10.37
CA VAL A 196 8.39 -14.64 -10.49
C VAL A 196 7.46 -14.90 -11.66
N PRO A 197 7.86 -15.71 -12.66
CA PRO A 197 7.01 -16.02 -13.79
C PRO A 197 5.80 -16.84 -13.35
N SER A 198 4.64 -16.56 -13.94
CA SER A 198 3.45 -17.40 -13.84
C SER A 198 2.63 -17.29 -15.11
N SER A 199 1.75 -18.26 -15.39
CA SER A 199 0.88 -18.19 -16.57
C SER A 199 0.02 -16.91 -16.59
N PRO A 200 -0.68 -16.53 -15.50
CA PRO A 200 -1.44 -15.27 -15.47
C PRO A 200 -0.57 -14.03 -15.66
N TYR A 201 0.63 -14.02 -15.07
CA TYR A 201 1.55 -12.89 -15.23
C TYR A 201 2.05 -12.75 -16.68
N ARG A 202 2.48 -13.86 -17.30
CA ARG A 202 2.96 -13.87 -18.69
C ARG A 202 1.84 -13.48 -19.67
N HIS A 203 0.63 -13.97 -19.45
CA HIS A 203 -0.52 -13.62 -20.26
C HIS A 203 -0.85 -12.12 -20.18
N CYS A 204 -0.99 -11.57 -18.98
CA CYS A 204 -1.25 -10.13 -18.76
C CYS A 204 -0.16 -9.24 -19.40
N MET A 205 1.12 -9.61 -19.22
CA MET A 205 2.23 -8.85 -19.82
C MET A 205 2.22 -8.92 -21.36
N LYS A 206 1.83 -10.06 -21.95
CA LYS A 206 1.70 -10.22 -23.40
C LYS A 206 0.56 -9.37 -23.95
N GLU A 207 -0.61 -9.39 -23.32
CA GLU A 207 -1.76 -8.57 -23.73
C GLU A 207 -1.41 -7.09 -23.73
N ARG A 208 -0.74 -6.63 -22.67
CA ARG A 208 -0.24 -5.24 -22.57
C ARG A 208 0.74 -4.87 -23.69
N GLN A 209 1.62 -5.79 -24.09
CA GLN A 209 2.56 -5.54 -25.19
C GLN A 209 1.81 -5.34 -26.51
N LEU A 210 0.82 -6.19 -26.78
CA LEU A 210 -0.03 -6.08 -27.97
C LEU A 210 -0.84 -4.78 -28.00
N GLU A 211 -1.37 -4.33 -26.85
CA GLU A 211 -2.07 -3.05 -26.75
C GLU A 211 -1.16 -1.87 -27.09
N LYS A 212 0.06 -1.84 -26.55
CA LYS A 212 1.05 -0.80 -26.85
C LYS A 212 1.51 -0.81 -28.31
N GLU A 213 1.59 -1.98 -28.94
CA GLU A 213 1.87 -2.08 -30.38
C GLU A 213 0.75 -1.44 -31.19
N LYS A 214 -0.50 -1.79 -30.89
CA LYS A 214 -1.69 -1.19 -31.54
C LYS A 214 -1.82 0.31 -31.29
N GLU A 215 -1.40 0.81 -30.13
CA GLU A 215 -1.37 2.26 -29.86
C GLU A 215 -0.34 2.97 -30.73
N ARG A 216 0.89 2.43 -30.83
CA ARG A 216 1.93 2.99 -31.69
C ARG A 216 1.59 2.96 -33.18
N GLU A 217 0.88 1.92 -33.63
CA GLU A 217 0.40 1.85 -35.02
C GLU A 217 -0.73 2.86 -35.32
N ARG A 218 -1.41 3.37 -34.28
CA ARG A 218 -2.45 4.39 -34.39
C ARG A 218 -1.93 5.81 -34.19
N GLU A 219 -0.70 5.97 -33.74
CA GLU A 219 -0.03 7.28 -33.66
C GLU A 219 0.40 7.70 -35.08
N PRO A 220 -0.07 8.86 -35.58
CA PRO A 220 0.23 9.34 -36.94
C PRO A 220 1.67 9.81 -37.13
#